data_AF-A0A1Q9NEZ6-F1
#
_entry.id   AF-A0A1Q9NEZ6-F1
#
_cell.length_a   1.000
_cell.length_b   1.000
_cell.length_c   1.000
_cell.angle_alpha   90.00
_cell.angle_beta   90.00
_cell.angle_gamma   90.00
#
_symmetry.space_group_name_H-M   'P 1'
#
loop_
_entity.id
_entity.type
_entity.pdbx_description
1 polymer ?
#
loop_
_entity_poly.entity_id
_entity_poly.type
_entity_poly.pdbx_seq_one_letter_code
_entity_poly.pdbx_strand_id
1 'polypeptide(L)'
;MKVYPGTLNGFIRPPSSKSVTHRSLILAACGEVGSTIKNRLVSGDTDATKKALEGINAKFIEKEGPFQPLITEKPISKIETDELKINCFNSGTTLRLLSGISGLLPRETTLYGDSSLN
;
A
#
# COMPACT_ATOMS: atom_id res chain seq x y z
N MET A 1 0.58 28.89 5.77
CA MET A 1 1.01 28.80 7.18
C MET A 1 2.32 29.55 7.33
N LYS A 2 2.45 30.44 8.32
CA LYS A 2 3.73 31.11 8.64
C LYS A 2 4.24 30.52 9.96
N VAL A 3 5.53 30.19 10.03
CA VAL A 3 6.18 29.58 11.19
C VAL A 3 7.19 30.59 11.75
N TYR A 4 7.25 30.74 13.07
CA TYR A 4 8.18 31.63 13.75
C TYR A 4 9.04 30.84 14.74
N PRO A 5 10.27 31.29 15.07
CA PRO A 5 11.12 30.62 16.03
C PRO A 5 10.49 30.54 17.43
N GLY A 6 10.73 29.44 18.14
CA GLY A 6 10.26 29.24 19.51
C GLY A 6 10.84 27.97 20.12
N THR A 7 10.77 27.85 21.44
CA THR A 7 11.23 26.67 22.17
C THR A 7 10.13 25.62 22.22
N LEU A 8 10.46 24.35 21.93
CA LEU A 8 9.51 23.23 21.98
C LEU A 8 9.75 22.38 23.23
N ASN A 9 8.67 22.07 23.97
CA ASN A 9 8.69 21.11 25.07
C ASN A 9 7.37 20.32 25.08
N GLY A 10 7.44 19.00 25.24
CA GLY A 10 6.29 18.12 25.27
C GLY A 10 6.57 16.73 24.70
N PHE A 11 5.56 15.87 24.73
CA PHE A 11 5.59 14.53 24.15
C PHE A 11 4.58 14.42 23.03
N ILE A 12 4.99 13.82 21.91
CA ILE A 12 4.10 13.51 20.80
C ILE A 12 4.22 12.04 20.45
N ARG A 13 3.15 11.49 19.88
CA ARG A 13 3.19 10.19 19.21
C ARG A 13 3.18 10.45 17.70
N PRO A 14 4.27 10.14 16.98
CA PRO A 14 4.27 10.30 15.54
C PRO A 14 3.29 9.32 14.89
N PRO A 15 2.84 9.60 13.65
CA PRO A 15 2.13 8.61 12.86
C PRO A 15 2.97 7.35 12.65
N SER A 16 2.29 6.25 12.31
CA SER A 16 2.94 4.98 12.01
C SER A 16 3.89 5.08 10.80
N SER A 17 4.86 4.15 10.73
CA SER A 17 5.84 4.13 9.66
C SER A 17 5.21 3.85 8.29
N LYS A 18 5.45 4.78 7.34
CA LYS A 18 5.08 4.63 5.93
C LYS A 18 5.69 3.37 5.31
N SER A 19 6.99 3.20 5.51
CA SER A 19 7.79 2.08 4.99
C SER A 19 7.35 0.71 5.52
N VAL A 20 6.95 0.63 6.79
CA VAL A 20 6.37 -0.60 7.36
C VAL A 20 5.00 -0.85 6.76
N THR A 21 4.17 0.19 6.63
CA THR A 21 2.82 0.06 6.08
C THR A 21 2.83 -0.49 4.65
N HIS A 22 3.69 0.01 3.76
CA HIS A 22 3.87 -0.54 2.41
C HIS A 22 4.16 -2.04 2.42
N ARG A 23 5.14 -2.45 3.23
CA ARG A 23 5.57 -3.85 3.30
C ARG A 23 4.49 -4.73 3.91
N SER A 24 3.82 -4.27 4.97
CA SER A 24 2.71 -5.01 5.58
C SER A 24 1.57 -5.24 4.59
N LEU A 25 1.20 -4.24 3.77
CA LEU A 25 0.18 -4.39 2.74
C LEU A 25 0.56 -5.45 1.70
N ILE A 26 1.80 -5.38 1.18
CA ILE A 26 2.30 -6.33 0.18
C ILE A 26 2.37 -7.74 0.75
N LEU A 27 2.95 -7.92 1.93
CA LEU A 27 3.06 -9.23 2.57
C LEU A 27 1.68 -9.83 2.87
N ALA A 28 0.73 -9.01 3.35
CA ALA A 28 -0.62 -9.46 3.59
C ALA A 28 -1.34 -9.88 2.30
N ALA A 29 -1.11 -9.16 1.20
CA ALA A 29 -1.66 -9.48 -0.11
C ALA A 29 -1.00 -10.70 -0.75
N CYS A 30 0.29 -10.96 -0.51
CA CYS A 30 0.99 -12.12 -1.07
C CYS A 30 0.89 -13.39 -0.21
N GLY A 31 0.27 -13.31 0.98
CA GLY A 31 0.12 -14.45 1.88
C GLY A 31 -0.88 -15.49 1.38
N GLU A 32 -0.81 -16.70 1.93
CA GLU A 32 -1.76 -17.79 1.60
C GLU A 32 -3.14 -17.61 2.25
N VAL A 33 -3.16 -16.93 3.40
CA VAL A 33 -4.38 -16.68 4.20
C VAL A 33 -4.55 -15.20 4.50
N GLY A 34 -5.79 -14.81 4.81
CA GLY A 34 -6.11 -13.45 5.22
C GLY A 34 -5.31 -12.99 6.43
N SER A 35 -4.90 -11.74 6.43
CA SER A 35 -4.10 -11.10 7.48
C SER A 35 -4.76 -9.83 8.00
N THR A 36 -4.50 -9.45 9.25
CA THR A 36 -5.00 -8.20 9.83
C THR A 36 -3.86 -7.24 10.11
N ILE A 37 -3.90 -6.06 9.49
CA ILE A 37 -2.95 -4.97 9.73
C ILE A 37 -3.61 -3.96 10.68
N LYS A 38 -2.94 -3.64 11.78
CA LYS A 38 -3.40 -2.66 12.76
C LYS A 38 -2.47 -1.46 12.79
N ASN A 39 -3.01 -0.29 13.12
CA ASN A 39 -2.27 0.97 13.29
C ASN A 39 -1.43 1.31 12.05
N ARG A 40 -1.99 1.11 10.84
CA ARG A 40 -1.31 1.44 9.58
C ARG A 40 -1.29 2.95 9.35
N LEU A 41 -0.30 3.45 8.61
CA LEU A 41 -0.35 4.83 8.13
C LEU A 41 -1.32 4.94 6.95
N VAL A 42 -2.33 5.79 7.06
CA VAL A 42 -3.20 6.15 5.91
C VAL A 42 -2.65 7.43 5.29
N SER A 43 -2.14 7.32 4.07
CA SER A 43 -1.50 8.41 3.31
C SER A 43 -1.68 8.14 1.82
N GLY A 44 -1.43 9.15 0.96
CA GLY A 44 -1.50 8.96 -0.49
C GLY A 44 -0.63 7.80 -1.00
N ASP A 45 0.59 7.67 -0.49
CA ASP A 45 1.51 6.60 -0.91
C ASP A 45 1.03 5.20 -0.50
N THR A 46 0.60 5.05 0.76
CA THR A 46 0.16 3.75 1.30
C THR A 46 -1.19 3.33 0.74
N ASP A 47 -2.08 4.29 0.47
CA ASP A 47 -3.34 4.06 -0.25
C ASP A 47 -3.07 3.67 -1.71
N ALA A 48 -2.09 4.29 -2.37
CA ALA A 48 -1.66 3.88 -3.71
C ALA A 48 -1.17 2.41 -3.73
N THR A 49 -0.44 1.95 -2.70
CA THR A 49 -0.08 0.53 -2.59
C THR A 49 -1.31 -0.36 -2.41
N LYS A 50 -2.24 -0.01 -1.50
CA LYS A 50 -3.47 -0.78 -1.29
C LYS A 50 -4.25 -0.93 -2.60
N LYS A 51 -4.51 0.18 -3.29
CA LYS A 51 -5.22 0.22 -4.58
C LYS A 51 -4.51 -0.54 -5.68
N ALA A 52 -3.19 -0.42 -5.75
CA ALA A 52 -2.40 -1.17 -6.72
C ALA A 52 -2.54 -2.68 -6.50
N LEU A 53 -2.47 -3.15 -5.24
CA LEU A 53 -2.69 -4.56 -4.86
C LEU A 53 -4.12 -5.02 -5.14
N GLU A 54 -5.12 -4.17 -4.93
CA GLU A 54 -6.52 -4.44 -5.33
C GLU A 54 -6.64 -4.60 -6.85
N GLY A 55 -5.86 -3.85 -7.64
CA GLY A 55 -5.69 -4.04 -9.08
C GLY A 55 -5.07 -5.39 -9.48
N ILE A 56 -4.39 -6.08 -8.55
CA ILE A 56 -3.88 -7.45 -8.69
C ILE A 56 -4.83 -8.45 -8.00
N ASN A 57 -6.13 -8.12 -7.91
CA ASN A 57 -7.18 -9.01 -7.39
C ASN A 57 -7.04 -9.39 -5.90
N ALA A 58 -6.28 -8.61 -5.11
CA ALA A 58 -6.38 -8.65 -3.65
C ALA A 58 -7.65 -7.91 -3.18
N LYS A 59 -8.16 -8.25 -1.99
CA LYS A 59 -9.32 -7.56 -1.40
C LYS A 59 -9.07 -7.24 0.06
N PHE A 60 -9.23 -5.96 0.39
CA PHE A 60 -9.10 -5.46 1.76
C PHE A 60 -10.44 -4.94 2.28
N ILE A 61 -10.72 -5.17 3.57
CA ILE A 61 -11.88 -4.65 4.28
C ILE A 61 -11.40 -3.79 5.44
N GLU A 62 -11.88 -2.56 5.50
CA GLU A 62 -11.67 -1.70 6.66
C GLU A 62 -12.69 -2.04 7.74
N LYS A 63 -12.22 -2.17 8.99
CA LYS A 63 -13.08 -2.36 10.16
C LYS A 63 -12.98 -1.16 11.09
N GLU A 64 -14.14 -0.77 11.61
CA GLU A 64 -14.27 0.15 12.73
C GLU A 64 -13.63 -0.46 13.99
N GLY A 65 -13.05 0.40 14.84
CA GLY A 65 -12.49 0.00 16.14
C GLY A 65 -11.05 0.46 16.40
N PRO A 66 -10.48 0.11 17.56
CA PRO A 66 -9.15 0.55 17.96
C PRO A 66 -8.09 0.19 16.92
N PHE A 67 -7.24 1.16 16.60
CA PHE A 67 -6.16 1.03 15.62
C PHE A 67 -6.61 0.74 14.17
N GLN A 68 -7.88 0.95 13.83
CA GLN A 68 -8.43 0.88 12.47
C GLN A 68 -7.97 -0.37 11.69
N PRO A 69 -8.39 -1.58 12.12
CA PRO A 69 -7.94 -2.81 11.49
C PRO A 69 -8.26 -2.85 9.99
N LEU A 70 -7.28 -3.24 9.20
CA LEU A 70 -7.43 -3.56 7.78
C LEU A 70 -7.28 -5.07 7.62
N ILE A 71 -8.34 -5.73 7.20
CA ILE A 71 -8.37 -7.18 6.97
C ILE A 71 -8.12 -7.45 5.51
N THR A 72 -7.18 -8.33 5.19
CA THR A 72 -7.07 -8.92 3.85
C THR A 72 -8.06 -10.06 3.78
N GLU A 73 -9.23 -9.82 3.17
CA GLU A 73 -10.26 -10.84 3.02
C GLU A 73 -9.83 -11.89 1.99
N LYS A 74 -9.16 -11.42 0.93
CA LYS A 74 -8.66 -12.26 -0.14
C LYS A 74 -7.26 -11.77 -0.51
N PRO A 75 -6.21 -12.58 -0.28
CA PRO A 75 -4.89 -12.31 -0.85
C PRO A 75 -4.95 -12.30 -2.39
N ILE A 76 -3.86 -11.86 -3.04
CA ILE A 76 -3.69 -11.95 -4.48
C ILE A 76 -4.00 -13.38 -4.92
N SER A 77 -4.95 -13.49 -5.83
CA SER A 77 -5.42 -14.78 -6.34
C SER A 77 -5.21 -14.84 -7.85
N LYS A 78 -5.72 -15.90 -8.48
CA LYS A 78 -5.59 -16.14 -9.91
C LYS A 78 -5.91 -14.87 -10.73
N ILE A 79 -4.99 -14.53 -11.62
CA ILE A 79 -5.09 -13.40 -12.56
C ILE A 79 -5.54 -13.97 -13.90
N GLU A 80 -6.77 -13.67 -14.29
CA GLU A 80 -7.39 -14.22 -15.50
C GLU A 80 -7.02 -13.44 -16.75
N THR A 81 -6.62 -12.18 -16.62
CA THR A 81 -6.26 -11.31 -17.74
C THR A 81 -4.86 -11.61 -18.29
N ASP A 82 -4.69 -11.48 -19.60
CA ASP A 82 -3.39 -11.70 -20.26
C ASP A 82 -2.41 -10.54 -20.04
N GLU A 83 -2.93 -9.31 -20.01
CA GLU A 83 -2.20 -8.10 -19.62
C GLU A 83 -2.68 -7.60 -18.25
N LEU A 84 -1.74 -7.12 -17.42
CA LEU A 84 -2.03 -6.48 -16.15
C LEU A 84 -1.51 -5.04 -16.14
N LYS A 85 -2.39 -4.06 -15.97
CA LYS A 85 -2.03 -2.63 -15.92
C LYS A 85 -2.30 -2.07 -14.53
N ILE A 86 -1.25 -1.71 -13.81
CA ILE A 86 -1.34 -1.31 -12.39
C ILE A 86 -0.91 0.15 -12.24
N ASN A 87 -1.82 0.96 -11.70
CA ASN A 87 -1.55 2.35 -11.38
C ASN A 87 -0.86 2.47 -10.00
N CYS A 88 0.37 2.97 -9.98
CA CYS A 88 1.15 3.25 -8.77
C CYS A 88 0.96 4.69 -8.24
N PHE A 89 0.10 5.49 -8.90
CA PHE A 89 -0.23 6.89 -8.60
C PHE A 89 1.02 7.77 -8.53
N ASN A 90 1.23 8.50 -7.43
CA ASN A 90 2.42 9.32 -7.14
C ASN A 90 3.48 8.54 -6.30
N SER A 91 3.25 7.25 -6.01
CA SER A 91 4.10 6.52 -5.07
C SER A 91 5.25 5.78 -5.76
N GLY A 92 6.41 6.42 -5.83
CA GLY A 92 7.63 5.78 -6.29
C GLY A 92 8.08 4.59 -5.41
N THR A 93 7.61 4.51 -4.17
CA THR A 93 7.83 3.33 -3.32
C THR A 93 6.94 2.16 -3.78
N THR A 94 5.66 2.43 -4.07
CA THR A 94 4.74 1.43 -4.64
C THR A 94 5.32 0.87 -5.94
N LEU A 95 5.72 1.73 -6.87
CA LEU A 95 6.28 1.33 -8.17
C LEU A 95 7.47 0.37 -8.02
N ARG A 96 8.48 0.76 -7.23
CA ARG A 96 9.70 -0.04 -7.06
C ARG A 96 9.44 -1.38 -6.38
N LEU A 97 8.58 -1.41 -5.36
CA LEU A 97 8.25 -2.66 -4.67
C LEU A 97 7.42 -3.58 -5.55
N LEU A 98 6.39 -3.05 -6.23
CA LEU A 98 5.57 -3.84 -7.14
C LEU A 98 6.32 -4.29 -8.39
N SER A 99 7.37 -3.60 -8.82
CA SER A 99 8.25 -4.09 -9.89
C SER A 99 8.86 -5.46 -9.54
N GLY A 100 9.29 -5.64 -8.30
CA GLY A 100 9.76 -6.94 -7.82
C GLY A 100 8.64 -7.99 -7.73
N ILE A 101 7.48 -7.61 -7.21
CA ILE A 101 6.31 -8.51 -7.11
C ILE A 101 5.80 -8.93 -8.49
N SER A 102 5.85 -8.04 -9.48
CA SER A 102 5.36 -8.29 -10.84
C SER A 102 6.12 -9.43 -11.52
N GLY A 103 7.40 -9.60 -11.21
CA GLY A 103 8.20 -10.74 -11.70
C GLY A 103 7.74 -12.11 -11.18
N LEU A 104 6.89 -12.15 -10.15
CA LEU A 104 6.29 -13.38 -9.62
C LEU A 104 4.89 -13.65 -10.20
N LEU A 105 4.33 -12.70 -10.94
CA LEU A 105 3.01 -12.84 -11.55
C LEU A 105 3.15 -13.59 -12.89
N PRO A 106 2.21 -14.47 -13.25
CA PRO A 106 2.30 -15.27 -14.48
C PRO A 106 1.94 -14.47 -15.74
N ARG A 107 1.96 -13.12 -15.69
CA ARG A 107 1.39 -12.22 -16.71
C ARG A 107 2.33 -11.06 -16.99
N GLU A 108 2.31 -10.56 -18.21
CA GLU A 108 2.95 -9.29 -18.53
C GLU A 108 2.28 -8.16 -17.73
N THR A 109 3.10 -7.42 -16.99
CA THR A 109 2.61 -6.39 -16.06
C THR A 109 3.18 -5.03 -16.42
N THR A 110 2.31 -4.11 -16.81
CA THR A 110 2.63 -2.69 -16.99
C THR A 110 2.38 -1.95 -15.67
N LEU A 111 3.44 -1.37 -15.11
CA LEU A 111 3.34 -0.45 -13.99
C LEU A 111 3.45 0.99 -14.50
N TYR A 112 2.53 1.86 -14.10
CA TYR A 112 2.53 3.28 -14.50
C TYR A 112 2.16 4.20 -13.34
N GLY A 113 2.44 5.49 -13.46
CA GLY A 113 2.11 6.51 -12.46
C GLY A 113 1.61 7.80 -13.09
N ASP A 114 1.43 8.83 -12.26
CA ASP A 114 1.16 10.19 -12.74
C ASP A 114 2.41 10.83 -13.36
N SER A 115 2.30 12.09 -13.79
CA SER A 115 3.39 12.83 -14.45
C SER A 115 4.64 13.05 -13.59
N SER A 116 4.57 12.86 -12.27
CA SER A 116 5.76 12.92 -11.41
C SER A 116 6.55 11.60 -11.38
N LEU A 117 5.96 10.53 -11.91
CA LEU A 117 6.54 9.19 -11.97
C LEU A 117 6.87 8.70 -13.39
N ASN A 118 6.38 9.37 -14.43
CA ASN A 118 6.62 9.05 -15.84
C ASN A 118 7.82 9.81 -16.42
#